data_AF-A0A356KWB7-F1
#
_entry.id   AF-A0A356KWB7-F1
#
_cell.length_a   1.000
_cell.length_b   1.000
_cell.length_c   1.000
_cell.angle_alpha   90.00
_cell.angle_beta   90.00
_cell.angle_gamma   90.00
#
_symmetry.space_group_name_H-M   'P 1'
#
loop_
_entity.id
_entity.type
_entity.pdbx_description
1 polymer ?
#
loop_
_entity_poly.entity_id
_entity_poly.type
_entity_poly.pdbx_seq_one_letter_code
_entity_poly.pdbx_strand_id
1 'polypeptide(L)' 'MRRHVPLALLLLLAWIGPVCPQEGSDRPNASFSWETDLSRAQARARQERKPLLVVFRCDP' A
#
# COMPACT_ATOMS: atom_id res chain seq x y z
N MET A 1 1.68 -44.81 12.82
CA MET A 1 0.47 -43.97 12.59
C MET A 1 0.80 -42.91 11.52
N ARG A 2 0.55 -43.21 10.24
CA ARG A 2 0.82 -42.28 9.12
C ARG A 2 -0.36 -41.32 9.00
N ARG A 3 -0.16 -40.05 9.37
CA ARG A 3 -1.18 -38.99 9.19
C ARG A 3 -1.16 -38.58 7.72
N HIS A 4 -2.18 -38.97 6.97
CA HIS A 4 -2.41 -38.46 5.62
C HIS A 4 -2.84 -37.00 5.74
N VAL A 5 -1.91 -36.08 5.46
CA VAL A 5 -2.27 -34.69 5.23
C VAL A 5 -3.13 -34.67 3.96
N PRO A 6 -4.40 -34.25 4.02
CA PRO A 6 -5.26 -34.28 2.85
C PRO A 6 -4.70 -33.33 1.81
N LEU A 7 -4.47 -33.84 0.60
CA LEU A 7 -3.97 -33.11 -0.57
C LEU A 7 -4.74 -31.80 -0.81
N ALA A 8 -6.03 -31.78 -0.45
CA ALA A 8 -6.89 -30.60 -0.50
C ALA A 8 -6.38 -29.42 0.36
N LEU A 9 -5.72 -29.67 1.48
CA LEU A 9 -5.15 -28.64 2.35
C LEU A 9 -3.92 -27.98 1.71
N LEU A 10 -3.10 -28.76 0.99
CA LEU A 10 -1.95 -28.24 0.24
C LEU A 10 -2.40 -27.37 -0.94
N LEU A 11 -3.47 -27.77 -1.63
CA LEU A 11 -4.04 -26.99 -2.73
C LEU A 11 -4.68 -25.68 -2.24
N LEU A 12 -5.29 -25.68 -1.05
CA LEU A 12 -5.81 -24.48 -0.40
C LEU A 12 -4.69 -23.50 -0.04
N LEU A 13 -3.58 -23.97 0.53
CA LEU A 13 -2.43 -23.12 0.85
C LEU A 13 -1.78 -22.49 -0.39
N ALA A 14 -1.78 -23.19 -1.53
CA ALA A 14 -1.29 -22.65 -2.80
C ALA A 14 -2.20 -21.57 -3.40
N TRP A 15 -3.47 -21.51 -2.97
CA TRP A 15 -4.47 -20.55 -3.46
C TRP A 15 -4.60 -19.30 -2.59
N ILE A 16 -4.05 -19.28 -1.38
CA ILE A 16 -4.04 -18.11 -0.50
C ILE A 16 -2.91 -17.17 -0.95
N GLY A 17 -3.15 -16.56 -2.10
CA GLY A 17 -2.67 -15.24 -2.46
C GLY A 17 -1.27 -15.20 -3.07
N PRO A 18 -1.08 -14.46 -4.18
CA PRO A 18 0.23 -13.89 -4.43
C PRO A 18 0.56 -13.06 -3.19
N VAL A 19 1.63 -13.45 -2.49
CA VAL A 19 2.31 -12.57 -1.54
C VAL A 19 2.53 -11.29 -2.33
N CYS A 20 1.81 -10.22 -1.98
CA CYS A 20 2.00 -8.93 -2.63
C CYS A 20 3.51 -8.68 -2.60
N PRO A 21 4.16 -8.42 -3.75
CA PRO A 21 5.57 -8.12 -3.73
C PRO A 21 5.73 -6.98 -2.73
N GLN A 22 6.47 -7.25 -1.66
CA GLN A 22 6.78 -6.25 -0.66
C GLN A 22 7.56 -5.20 -1.44
N GLU A 23 6.90 -4.10 -1.79
CA GLU A 23 7.48 -3.06 -2.65
C GLU A 23 8.85 -2.74 -2.07
N GLY A 24 9.86 -3.13 -2.84
CA GLY A 24 11.25 -3.07 -2.44
C GLY A 24 11.55 -1.68 -1.92
N SER A 25 12.39 -1.64 -0.90
CA SER A 25 12.84 -0.47 -0.16
C SER A 25 13.62 0.57 -0.99
N ASP A 26 13.17 0.90 -2.19
CA ASP A 26 13.70 2.00 -3.00
C ASP A 26 12.74 3.19 -2.89
N ARG A 27 12.87 3.86 -1.74
CA ARG A 27 12.23 5.13 -1.36
C ARG A 27 10.70 5.04 -1.24
N PRO A 28 10.14 4.92 -0.02
CA PRO A 28 8.69 5.06 0.21
C PRO A 28 8.12 6.41 -0.24
N ASN A 29 8.98 7.36 -0.60
CA ASN A 29 8.64 8.71 -1.03
C ASN A 29 8.76 8.96 -2.55
N ALA A 30 9.08 7.95 -3.37
CA ALA A 30 9.34 8.17 -4.80
C ALA A 30 8.11 8.67 -5.59
N SER A 31 6.90 8.55 -5.06
CA SER A 31 5.66 8.89 -5.77
C SER A 31 4.74 9.89 -5.06
N PHE A 32 5.19 10.53 -3.97
CA PHE A 32 4.40 11.63 -3.37
C PHE A 32 4.60 12.91 -4.16
N SER A 33 3.54 13.38 -4.82
CA SER A 33 3.50 14.75 -5.32
C SER A 33 3.19 15.69 -4.16
N TRP A 34 4.25 16.25 -3.56
CA TRP A 34 4.09 17.30 -2.56
C TRP A 34 3.50 18.55 -3.20
N GLU A 35 2.56 19.18 -2.52
CA GLU A 35 1.89 20.41 -2.93
C GLU A 35 1.84 21.32 -1.71
N THR A 36 2.13 22.61 -1.89
CA THR A 36 2.12 23.60 -0.80
C THR A 36 0.78 24.33 -0.71
N ASP A 37 0.02 24.38 -1.80
CA ASP A 37 -1.34 24.93 -1.83
C ASP A 37 -2.37 23.87 -1.43
N LEU A 38 -3.00 24.05 -0.26
CA LEU A 38 -4.03 23.16 0.28
C LEU A 38 -5.24 23.03 -0.66
N SER A 39 -5.66 24.10 -1.33
CA SER A 39 -6.84 24.10 -2.21
C SER A 39 -6.58 23.22 -3.43
N ARG A 40 -5.38 23.35 -4.01
CA ARG A 40 -4.95 22.55 -5.16
C ARG A 40 -4.76 21.08 -4.78
N ALA A 41 -4.15 20.81 -3.63
CA ALA A 41 -3.98 19.47 -3.10
C ALA A 41 -5.33 18.77 -2.85
N GLN A 42 -6.31 19.50 -2.31
CA GLN A 42 -7.66 19.00 -2.07
C GLN A 42 -8.42 18.71 -3.36
N ALA A 43 -8.34 19.61 -4.35
CA ALA A 43 -8.96 19.39 -5.66
C ALA A 43 -8.44 18.11 -6.33
N ARG A 44 -7.11 17.91 -6.29
CA ARG A 44 -6.46 16.72 -6.82
C ARG A 44 -6.84 15.44 -6.08
N ALA A 45 -6.81 15.45 -4.74
CA ALA A 45 -7.19 14.30 -3.93
C ALA A 45 -8.62 13.84 -4.22
N ARG A 46 -9.55 14.78 -4.41
CA ARG A 46 -10.93 14.50 -4.82
C ARG A 46 -11.00 13.88 -6.21
N GLN A 47 -10.30 14.45 -7.18
CA GLN A 47 -10.27 13.95 -8.56
C GLN A 47 -9.71 12.52 -8.64
N GLU A 48 -8.63 12.24 -7.90
CA GLU A 48 -7.98 10.92 -7.86
C GLU A 48 -8.69 9.93 -6.91
N ARG A 49 -9.71 10.37 -6.16
CA ARG A 49 -10.37 9.59 -5.09
C ARG A 49 -9.37 9.00 -4.09
N LYS A 50 -8.37 9.80 -3.70
CA LYS A 50 -7.33 9.41 -2.74
C LYS A 50 -7.45 10.23 -1.45
N PRO A 51 -7.04 9.67 -0.30
CA PRO A 51 -6.93 10.44 0.93
C PRO A 51 -5.86 11.54 0.79
N LEU A 52 -6.09 12.68 1.45
CA LEU A 52 -5.14 13.80 1.52
C LEU A 52 -4.39 13.75 2.86
N LEU A 53 -3.05 13.74 2.81
CA LEU A 53 -2.18 13.89 3.98
C LEU A 53 -1.64 15.32 4.02
N VAL A 54 -1.83 16.03 5.14
CA VAL A 54 -1.32 17.40 5.34
C VAL A 54 -0.27 17.37 6.44
N VAL A 55 0.93 17.89 6.16
CA VAL A 55 2.06 17.93 7.10
C VAL A 55 2.42 19.37 7.37
N PHE A 56 2.24 19.83 8.61
CA PHE A 56 2.72 21.13 9.06
C PHE A 56 4.16 21.00 9.55
N ARG A 57 5.03 21.93 9.13
CA ARG A 57 6.40 22.04 9.62
C ARG A 57 6.57 23.41 10.27
N CYS A 58 7.22 23.44 11.42
CA CYS A 58 7.73 24.68 12.01
C CYS A 58 9.15 24.92 11.48
N ASP A 59 9.53 26.17 11.25
CA ASP A 59 10.93 26.51 11.04
C ASP A 59 11.74 26.24 12.32
N PRO A 60 12.99 25.73 12.20
CA PRO A 60 13.82 25.36 13.34
C PRO A 60 14.29 26.56 14.18
#